data_AF-A0A935U297-F1
#
_entry.id   AF-A0A935U297-F1
#
_cell.length_a   1.000
_cell.length_b   1.000
_cell.length_c   1.000
_cell.angle_alpha   90.00
_cell.angle_beta   90.00
_cell.angle_gamma   90.00
#
_symmetry.space_group_name_H-M   'P 1'
#
loop_
_entity.id
_entity.type
_entity.pdbx_description
1 polymer ?
#
loop_
_entity_poly.entity_id
_entity_poly.type
_entity_poly.pdbx_seq_one_letter_code
_entity_poly.pdbx_strand_id
1 'polypeptide(L)'
;MARAIIRKRPGSGPAGVPTTATAPDIKDSAIDELLKFIPTEVVGVFTALVALVPQHPPSLALWAPRVLFILGLVLTPVVLWLDSLKAGVTAPWQQYVIWPLSFAVWAMSISWPFEPLWSAKDGALVIGLGMVLVPFLGRALLPKAA
;
A
#
# COMPACT_ATOMS: atom_id res chain seq x y z
N MET A 1 -16.74 -54.54 -59.66
CA MET A 1 -17.08 -54.39 -58.22
C MET A 1 -15.79 -54.43 -57.42
N ALA A 2 -15.33 -53.29 -56.90
CA ALA A 2 -14.09 -53.19 -56.13
C ALA A 2 -14.41 -52.62 -54.73
N ARG A 3 -14.07 -53.38 -53.68
CA ARG A 3 -14.23 -52.99 -52.27
C ARG A 3 -13.14 -51.97 -51.90
N ALA A 4 -13.54 -50.74 -51.58
CA ALA A 4 -12.66 -49.75 -51.00
C ALA A 4 -12.43 -50.05 -49.51
N ILE A 5 -11.17 -50.32 -49.16
CA ILE A 5 -10.72 -50.55 -47.77
C ILE A 5 -10.52 -49.18 -47.12
N ILE A 6 -11.36 -48.84 -46.14
CA ILE A 6 -11.19 -47.64 -45.31
C ILE A 6 -10.05 -47.88 -44.31
N ARG A 7 -8.89 -47.25 -44.52
CA ARG A 7 -7.85 -47.14 -43.49
C ARG A 7 -8.18 -45.97 -42.56
N LYS A 8 -8.52 -46.29 -41.30
CA LYS A 8 -8.65 -45.33 -40.20
C LYS A 8 -7.28 -44.68 -39.93
N ARG A 9 -7.09 -43.40 -40.27
CA ARG A 9 -5.92 -42.64 -39.80
C ARG A 9 -6.11 -42.31 -38.31
N PRO A 10 -5.12 -42.57 -37.44
CA PRO A 10 -5.13 -42.11 -36.07
C PRO A 10 -4.70 -40.64 -35.99
N GLY A 11 -5.42 -39.86 -35.18
CA GLY A 11 -4.90 -38.66 -34.54
C GLY A 11 -4.90 -37.37 -35.37
N SER A 12 -6.00 -36.62 -35.28
CA SER A 12 -5.96 -35.15 -35.35
C SER A 12 -6.93 -34.59 -34.32
N GLY A 13 -6.64 -34.82 -33.04
CA GLY A 13 -7.12 -33.94 -32.00
C GLY A 13 -6.51 -32.55 -32.24
N PRO A 14 -7.21 -31.46 -31.88
CA PRO A 14 -6.64 -30.12 -32.02
C PRO A 14 -5.30 -30.08 -31.29
N ALA A 15 -4.30 -29.59 -32.01
CA ALA A 15 -2.93 -29.44 -31.54
C ALA A 15 -2.93 -28.90 -30.11
N GLY A 16 -2.28 -29.63 -29.21
CA GLY A 16 -1.99 -29.12 -27.88
C GLY A 16 -1.36 -27.74 -28.04
N VAL A 17 -1.90 -26.76 -27.32
CA VAL A 17 -1.26 -25.46 -27.14
C VAL A 17 -0.16 -25.70 -26.11
N PRO A 18 1.14 -25.78 -26.47
CA PRO A 18 2.16 -25.58 -25.47
C PRO A 18 2.23 -24.07 -25.29
N THR A 19 1.89 -23.59 -24.10
CA THR A 19 2.52 -22.46 -23.42
C THR A 19 1.61 -22.17 -22.23
N THR A 20 1.87 -22.85 -21.11
CA THR A 20 1.81 -22.18 -19.82
C THR A 20 2.66 -20.93 -19.98
N ALA A 21 2.01 -19.81 -20.29
CA ALA A 21 2.59 -18.51 -20.05
C ALA A 21 2.67 -18.41 -18.53
N THR A 22 3.76 -18.95 -17.96
CA THR A 22 4.20 -18.55 -16.64
C THR A 22 4.34 -17.05 -16.78
N ALA A 23 3.35 -16.31 -16.25
CA ALA A 23 3.44 -14.87 -16.13
C ALA A 23 4.85 -14.60 -15.57
N PRO A 24 5.61 -13.65 -16.15
CA PRO A 24 6.95 -13.39 -15.65
C PRO A 24 6.85 -13.26 -14.13
N ASP A 25 7.69 -14.02 -13.43
CA ASP A 25 7.95 -13.84 -12.00
C ASP A 25 8.62 -12.47 -11.90
N ILE A 26 7.79 -11.42 -12.02
CA ILE A 26 8.15 -10.06 -11.69
C ILE A 26 8.31 -10.16 -10.18
N LYS A 27 9.53 -10.54 -9.75
CA LYS A 27 9.96 -10.36 -8.38
C LYS A 27 9.49 -8.98 -7.98
N ASP A 28 8.50 -8.92 -7.08
CA ASP A 28 7.86 -7.68 -6.66
C ASP A 28 8.94 -6.61 -6.57
N SER A 29 8.87 -5.61 -7.45
CA SER A 29 9.90 -4.58 -7.48
C SER A 29 9.92 -3.93 -6.10
N ALA A 30 11.08 -3.52 -5.58
CA ALA A 30 11.14 -2.91 -4.25
C ALA A 30 10.16 -1.71 -4.10
N ILE A 31 9.78 -1.11 -5.24
CA ILE A 31 8.76 -0.08 -5.36
C ILE A 31 7.34 -0.66 -5.18
N ASP A 32 7.00 -1.79 -5.80
CA ASP A 32 5.69 -2.44 -5.66
C ASP A 32 5.47 -2.93 -4.21
N GLU A 33 6.53 -3.49 -3.61
CA GLU A 33 6.51 -3.86 -2.19
C GLU A 33 6.32 -2.63 -1.29
N LEU A 34 6.98 -1.50 -1.62
CA LEU A 34 6.79 -0.23 -0.92
C LEU A 34 5.35 0.31 -1.07
N LEU A 35 4.77 0.27 -2.26
CA LEU A 35 3.41 0.74 -2.51
C LEU A 35 2.38 -0.08 -1.71
N LYS A 36 2.63 -1.38 -1.45
CA LYS A 36 1.78 -2.21 -0.57
C LYS A 36 1.78 -1.75 0.89
N PHE A 37 2.77 -0.98 1.33
CA PHE A 37 2.84 -0.46 2.70
C PHE A 37 2.18 0.90 2.89
N ILE A 38 1.72 1.54 1.81
CA ILE A 38 1.01 2.82 1.89
C ILE A 38 -0.48 2.50 2.05
N PRO A 39 -1.12 2.85 3.19
CA PRO A 39 -2.56 2.65 3.38
C PRO A 39 -3.32 3.71 2.55
N THR A 40 -3.41 3.48 1.24
CA THR A 40 -3.87 4.47 0.24
C THR A 40 -5.26 5.03 0.53
N GLU A 41 -6.13 4.25 1.15
CA GLU A 41 -7.48 4.63 1.55
C GLU A 41 -7.45 5.67 2.67
N VAL A 42 -6.66 5.42 3.72
CA VAL A 42 -6.53 6.34 4.87
C VAL A 42 -5.85 7.64 4.43
N VAL A 43 -4.80 7.50 3.65
CA VAL A 43 -4.04 8.55 2.95
C VAL A 43 -4.95 9.42 2.07
N GLY A 44 -5.80 8.79 1.26
CA GLY A 44 -6.75 9.46 0.38
C GLY A 44 -7.82 10.23 1.15
N VAL A 45 -8.42 9.60 2.17
CA VAL A 45 -9.40 10.24 3.05
C VAL A 45 -8.79 11.43 3.79
N PHE A 46 -7.59 11.26 4.36
CA PHE A 46 -6.89 12.34 5.05
C PHE A 46 -6.67 13.54 4.12
N THR A 47 -6.22 13.30 2.89
CA THR A 47 -5.93 14.37 1.93
C THR A 47 -7.18 15.10 1.48
N ALA A 48 -8.26 14.36 1.19
CA ALA A 48 -9.53 14.94 0.84
C ALA A 48 -10.07 15.84 1.96
N LEU A 49 -10.00 15.39 3.22
CA LEU A 49 -10.47 16.15 4.37
C LEU A 49 -9.59 17.36 4.66
N VAL A 50 -8.27 17.23 4.57
CA VAL A 50 -7.31 18.34 4.75
C VAL A 50 -7.50 19.42 3.69
N ALA A 51 -7.82 19.05 2.44
CA ALA A 51 -8.09 20.02 1.38
C ALA A 51 -9.34 20.88 1.64
N LEU A 52 -10.29 20.42 2.45
CA LEU A 52 -11.49 21.17 2.84
C LEU A 52 -11.25 22.13 4.01
N VAL A 53 -10.18 21.93 4.78
CA VAL A 53 -9.88 22.71 6.00
C VAL A 53 -9.85 24.23 5.76
N PRO A 54 -9.26 24.76 4.67
CA PRO A 54 -9.23 26.21 4.41
C PRO A 54 -10.61 26.84 4.17
N GLN A 55 -11.66 26.05 3.93
CA GLN A 55 -13.03 26.55 3.70
C GLN A 55 -13.80 26.81 5.00
N HIS A 56 -13.19 26.51 6.15
CA HIS A 56 -13.82 26.61 7.47
C HIS A 56 -13.21 27.75 8.31
N PRO A 57 -13.86 28.13 9.44
CA PRO A 57 -13.35 29.18 10.32
C PRO A 57 -11.89 28.93 10.78
N PRO A 58 -11.08 29.99 10.98
CA PRO A 58 -9.67 29.86 11.35
C PRO A 58 -9.42 29.03 12.62
N SER A 59 -10.36 29.07 13.57
CA SER A 59 -10.31 28.24 14.78
C SER A 59 -10.38 26.76 14.46
N LEU A 60 -11.23 26.34 13.52
CA LEU A 60 -11.30 24.95 13.06
C LEU A 60 -10.08 24.59 12.21
N ALA A 61 -9.64 25.51 11.36
CA ALA A 61 -8.50 25.30 10.47
C ALA A 61 -7.19 24.99 11.22
N LEU A 62 -7.03 25.54 12.42
CA LEU A 62 -5.85 25.32 13.26
C LEU A 62 -5.82 23.92 13.91
N TRP A 63 -6.96 23.36 14.30
CA TRP A 63 -7.02 22.09 15.04
C TRP A 63 -7.43 20.89 14.18
N ALA A 64 -8.26 21.09 13.16
CA ALA A 64 -8.80 20.00 12.35
C ALA A 64 -7.72 19.10 11.73
N PRO A 65 -6.62 19.61 11.13
CA PRO A 65 -5.58 18.74 10.58
C PRO A 65 -4.90 17.86 11.63
N ARG A 66 -4.73 18.36 12.86
CA ARG A 66 -4.12 17.59 13.96
C ARG A 66 -5.03 16.46 14.41
N VAL A 67 -6.33 16.75 14.51
CA VAL A 67 -7.34 15.74 14.84
C VAL A 67 -7.43 14.69 13.74
N LEU A 68 -7.46 15.10 12.47
CA LEU A 68 -7.47 14.19 11.32
C LEU A 68 -6.20 13.33 11.25
N PHE A 69 -5.04 13.90 11.60
CA PHE A 69 -3.79 13.16 11.68
C PHE A 69 -3.84 12.09 12.76
N ILE A 70 -4.25 12.44 13.99
CA ILE A 70 -4.38 11.49 15.09
C ILE A 70 -5.41 10.40 14.71
N LEU A 71 -6.54 10.80 14.13
CA LEU A 71 -7.56 9.88 13.66
C LEU A 71 -7.00 8.90 12.63
N GLY A 72 -6.29 9.38 11.61
CA GLY A 72 -5.65 8.53 10.61
C GLY A 72 -4.60 7.60 11.19
N LEU A 73 -3.82 8.07 12.17
CA LEU A 73 -2.79 7.28 12.85
C LEU A 73 -3.38 6.13 13.68
N VAL A 74 -4.57 6.34 14.27
CA VAL A 74 -5.32 5.29 14.98
C VAL A 74 -6.13 4.42 14.03
N LEU A 75 -6.66 4.97 12.94
CA LEU A 75 -7.46 4.24 11.96
C LEU A 75 -6.60 3.26 11.16
N THR A 76 -5.35 3.63 10.85
CA THR A 76 -4.42 2.79 10.09
C THR A 76 -4.21 1.38 10.69
N PRO A 77 -3.82 1.22 11.97
CA PRO A 77 -3.68 -0.11 12.57
C PRO A 77 -5.04 -0.81 12.77
N VAL A 78 -6.13 -0.06 12.95
CA VAL A 78 -7.49 -0.62 13.04
C VAL A 78 -7.93 -1.24 11.71
N VAL A 79 -7.67 -0.57 10.58
CA VAL A 79 -7.96 -1.11 9.25
C VAL A 79 -7.16 -2.39 9.01
N LEU A 80 -5.86 -2.39 9.33
CA LEU A 80 -5.02 -3.59 9.22
C LEU A 80 -5.55 -4.76 10.07
N TRP A 81 -6.02 -4.45 11.28
CA TRP A 81 -6.62 -5.44 12.17
C TRP A 81 -7.92 -6.01 11.60
N LEU A 82 -8.81 -5.14 11.09
CA LEU A 82 -10.06 -5.55 10.45
C LEU A 82 -9.82 -6.43 9.22
N ASP A 83 -8.81 -6.11 8.42
CA ASP A 83 -8.46 -6.93 7.26
C ASP A 83 -7.82 -8.26 7.67
N SER A 84 -7.01 -8.28 8.73
CA SER A 84 -6.49 -9.52 9.33
C SER A 84 -7.63 -10.45 9.80
N LEU A 85 -8.68 -9.89 10.41
CA LEU A 85 -9.86 -10.65 10.84
C LEU A 85 -10.63 -11.25 9.66
N LYS A 86 -10.81 -10.47 8.57
CA LYS A 86 -11.49 -10.95 7.36
C LYS A 86 -10.68 -12.04 6.64
N ALA A 87 -9.36 -11.90 6.60
CA ALA A 87 -8.47 -12.84 5.95
C ALA A 87 -8.24 -14.12 6.77
N GLY A 88 -8.60 -14.12 8.05
CA GLY A 88 -8.32 -15.22 8.98
C GLY A 88 -6.82 -15.41 9.27
N VAL A 89 -5.98 -14.42 8.92
CA VAL A 89 -4.53 -14.44 9.12
C VAL A 89 -4.13 -13.17 9.87
N THR A 90 -3.46 -13.33 11.00
CA THR A 90 -2.95 -12.20 11.78
C THR A 90 -1.71 -11.61 11.12
N ALA A 91 -1.73 -10.31 10.81
CA ALA A 91 -0.52 -9.60 10.38
C ALA A 91 0.59 -9.67 11.46
N PRO A 92 1.86 -9.70 11.08
CA PRO A 92 2.97 -9.56 12.02
C PRO A 92 2.89 -8.26 12.81
N TRP A 93 3.31 -8.28 14.08
CA TRP A 93 3.25 -7.09 14.95
C TRP A 93 4.00 -5.89 14.35
N GLN A 94 5.08 -6.15 13.62
CA GLN A 94 5.88 -5.12 12.95
C GLN A 94 5.04 -4.33 11.95
N GLN A 95 4.11 -4.98 11.26
CA GLN A 95 3.26 -4.34 10.25
C GLN A 95 2.31 -3.32 10.89
N TYR A 96 1.84 -3.58 12.11
CA TYR A 96 1.05 -2.62 12.91
C TYR A 96 1.84 -1.39 13.33
N VAL A 97 3.16 -1.40 13.26
CA VAL A 97 4.03 -0.24 13.53
C VAL A 97 4.44 0.46 12.24
N ILE A 98 4.79 -0.31 11.21
CA ILE A 98 5.24 0.22 9.93
C ILE A 98 4.12 0.97 9.22
N TRP A 99 2.90 0.43 9.17
CA TRP A 99 1.78 1.08 8.49
C TRP A 99 1.44 2.48 9.07
N PRO A 100 1.27 2.65 10.40
CA PRO A 100 1.03 3.97 10.97
C PRO A 100 2.20 4.93 10.79
N LEU A 101 3.45 4.45 10.80
CA LEU A 101 4.63 5.27 10.50
C LEU A 101 4.65 5.72 9.04
N SER A 102 4.31 4.83 8.10
CA SER A 102 4.15 5.18 6.68
C SER A 102 3.09 6.26 6.50
N PHE A 103 1.92 6.08 7.14
CA PHE A 103 0.87 7.11 7.14
C PHE A 103 1.38 8.42 7.74
N ALA A 104 2.07 8.39 8.88
CA ALA A 104 2.55 9.58 9.57
C ALA A 104 3.52 10.39 8.70
N VAL A 105 4.52 9.73 8.13
CA VAL A 105 5.50 10.34 7.22
C VAL A 105 4.81 10.93 6.00
N TRP A 106 3.85 10.19 5.43
CA TRP A 106 3.10 10.65 4.27
C TRP A 106 2.18 11.85 4.59
N ALA A 107 1.43 11.78 5.68
CA ALA A 107 0.56 12.86 6.11
C ALA A 107 1.37 14.13 6.39
N MET A 108 2.55 14.02 7.03
CA MET A 108 3.45 15.15 7.25
C MET A 108 3.99 15.75 5.94
N SER A 109 4.16 14.95 4.88
CA SER A 109 4.63 15.44 3.58
C SER A 109 3.62 16.33 2.85
N ILE A 110 2.33 16.17 3.14
CA ILE A 110 1.24 16.92 2.49
C ILE A 110 0.77 18.09 3.36
N SER A 111 0.81 17.91 4.67
CA SER A 111 0.14 18.83 5.56
C SER A 111 1.05 20.01 5.94
N TRP A 112 0.75 21.13 5.28
CA TRP A 112 1.02 22.54 5.64
C TRP A 112 0.62 23.03 7.07
N PRO A 113 -0.26 22.40 7.89
CA PRO A 113 -0.69 22.94 9.18
C PRO A 113 0.23 22.60 10.37
N PHE A 114 1.34 21.90 10.15
CA PHE A 114 2.37 21.67 11.17
C PHE A 114 3.48 22.75 11.17
N GLU A 115 3.40 23.78 10.32
CA GLU A 115 4.36 24.89 10.28
C GLU A 115 4.74 25.50 11.65
N PRO A 116 3.87 25.58 12.68
CA PRO A 116 4.29 26.11 13.97
C PRO A 116 5.24 25.20 14.76
N LEU A 117 5.36 23.91 14.41
CA LEU A 117 6.04 22.91 15.24
C LEU A 117 7.52 22.78 14.93
N TRP A 118 7.96 23.02 13.69
CA TRP A 118 9.35 22.88 13.25
C TRP A 118 9.74 23.95 12.23
N SER A 119 11.03 24.29 12.13
CA SER A 119 11.52 25.10 11.02
C SER A 119 11.39 24.30 9.72
N ALA A 120 11.12 24.98 8.60
CA ALA A 120 10.91 24.34 7.30
C ALA A 120 12.06 23.39 6.89
N LYS A 121 13.30 23.70 7.30
CA LYS A 121 14.48 22.86 7.03
C LYS A 121 14.45 21.56 7.82
N ASP A 122 14.08 21.62 9.09
CA ASP A 122 14.05 20.46 9.98
C ASP A 122 12.89 19.53 9.62
N GLY A 123 11.72 20.11 9.30
CA GLY A 123 10.57 19.35 8.81
C GLY A 123 10.88 18.61 7.51
N ALA A 124 11.50 19.29 6.54
CA ALA A 124 11.89 18.66 5.27
C ALA A 124 12.89 17.51 5.46
N LEU A 125 13.84 17.65 6.40
CA LEU A 125 14.81 16.61 6.70
C LEU A 125 14.15 15.39 7.35
N VAL A 126 13.29 15.59 8.35
CA VAL A 126 12.56 14.50 9.03
C VAL A 126 11.65 13.76 8.06
N ILE A 127 10.89 14.49 7.24
CA ILE A 127 9.98 13.90 6.25
C ILE A 127 10.77 13.16 5.17
N GLY A 128 11.81 13.79 4.60
CA GLY A 128 12.64 13.19 3.56
C GLY A 128 13.34 11.92 4.04
N LEU A 129 13.90 11.96 5.26
CA LEU A 129 14.53 10.80 5.87
C LEU A 129 13.49 9.71 6.18
N GLY A 130 12.32 10.08 6.71
CA GLY A 130 11.23 9.15 6.99
C GLY A 130 10.74 8.43 5.73
N MET A 131 10.60 9.15 4.61
CA MET A 131 10.16 8.59 3.32
C MET A 131 11.11 7.53 2.79
N VAL A 132 12.40 7.64 3.11
CA VAL A 132 13.41 6.64 2.76
C VAL A 132 13.42 5.53 3.81
N LEU A 133 13.57 5.87 5.09
CA LEU A 133 13.82 4.89 6.14
C LEU A 133 12.65 3.94 6.42
N VAL A 134 11.40 4.42 6.39
CA VAL A 134 10.24 3.57 6.66
C VAL A 134 10.13 2.38 5.69
N PRO A 135 10.28 2.54 4.36
CA PRO A 135 10.43 1.43 3.41
C PRO A 135 11.51 0.42 3.80
N PHE A 136 12.70 0.91 4.14
CA PHE A 136 13.85 0.06 4.46
C PHE A 136 13.65 -0.68 5.79
N LEU A 137 13.06 -0.02 6.79
CA LEU A 137 12.64 -0.62 8.05
C LEU A 137 11.60 -1.71 7.82
N GLY A 138 10.62 -1.47 6.95
CA GLY A 138 9.64 -2.47 6.57
C GLY A 138 10.29 -3.73 6.01
N ARG A 139 11.21 -3.54 5.05
CA ARG A 139 11.96 -4.63 4.44
C ARG A 139 12.87 -5.37 5.42
N ALA A 140 13.49 -4.67 6.37
CA ALA A 140 14.42 -5.27 7.33
C ALA A 140 13.70 -6.04 8.45
N LEU A 141 12.52 -5.57 8.87
CA LEU A 141 11.81 -6.07 10.04
C LEU A 141 10.71 -7.09 9.71
N LEU A 142 10.17 -7.08 8.49
CA LEU A 142 9.15 -8.04 8.09
C LEU A 142 9.81 -9.37 7.68
N PRO A 143 9.39 -10.50 8.27
CA PRO A 143 9.86 -11.80 7.83
C PRO A 143 9.47 -11.99 6.37
N LYS A 144 10.43 -12.41 5.53
CA LYS A 144 10.15 -12.77 4.13
C LYS A 144 9.03 -13.82 4.16
N ALA A 145 7.90 -13.51 3.53
CA ALA A 145 6.89 -14.52 3.26
C ALA A 145 7.56 -15.64 2.45
N ALA A 146 7.63 -16.83 3.07
CA ALA A 146 8.18 -18.03 2.47
C ALA A 146 7.18 -18.67 1.52
#